data_AF-A0A838ETH1-F1
#
_entry.id   AF-A0A838ETH1-F1
#
_cell.length_a   1.000
_cell.length_b   1.000
_cell.length_c   1.000
_cell.angle_alpha   90.00
_cell.angle_beta   90.00
_cell.angle_gamma   90.00
#
_symmetry.space_group_name_H-M   'P 1'
#
loop_
_entity.id
_entity.type
_entity.pdbx_description
1 polymer ?
#
loop_
_entity_poly.entity_id
_entity_poly.type
_entity_poly.pdbx_seq_one_letter_code
_entity_poly.pdbx_strand_id
1 'polypeptide(L)'
;MSIVHEDVAQHTPIDHSSVAHERTQQLQSYAQEYLLTKVKIPTGFTAFARIQRSRERILHILGGSEEDWSNWKWQMHHRHFKLETLEKILALTDTERETFQRAKMDSLVAISPYFLSLIDPKDPNCPIRLQVLPHPDEYKDLGGDLDPSGESYSSPVPGWVQRYPDRGIILVNDIGVCAVACRFCQRRHNLSPKEPEHHNSVDIESALAYIRATPSIRDVLLTGGDALALSNTKLEWILRELRTIPHVEIIRLASRLPITLPQRITPELCAMLGKYGLPGGHGAIWIVTHCNHPIEVTPEVAKACLQLMSQGMPIINQSVLLAGINDQPEIMMCLNQELLRVGIKPYYLFHGKSVDGAMHFRTSLKAGLDIMQYMSGRTSGIALP
;
A
#
# COMPACT_ATOMS: atom_id res chain seq x y z
N MET A 1 -29.69 34.29 -31.78
CA MET A 1 -30.87 34.24 -32.66
C MET A 1 -31.83 33.24 -32.05
N SER A 2 -33.01 33.72 -31.68
CA SER A 2 -34.16 32.94 -31.22
C SER A 2 -34.52 31.86 -32.23
N ILE A 3 -34.81 30.65 -31.78
CA ILE A 3 -35.77 29.78 -32.47
C ILE A 3 -36.82 29.36 -31.44
N VAL A 4 -38.01 29.89 -31.73
CA VAL A 4 -39.30 29.75 -31.08
C VAL A 4 -39.71 28.28 -31.04
N HIS A 5 -40.34 27.90 -29.92
CA HIS A 5 -41.11 26.67 -29.81
C HIS A 5 -42.27 26.68 -30.82
N GLU A 6 -42.17 25.85 -31.86
CA GLU A 6 -43.32 25.40 -32.63
C GLU A 6 -43.52 23.90 -32.43
N ASP A 7 -44.80 23.59 -32.23
CA ASP A 7 -45.50 22.32 -32.33
C ASP A 7 -45.29 21.23 -31.28
N VAL A 8 -46.33 21.15 -30.44
CA VAL A 8 -46.81 20.00 -29.70
C VAL A 8 -47.07 18.85 -30.69
N ALA A 9 -46.03 18.12 -31.05
CA ALA A 9 -46.13 16.85 -31.77
C ALA A 9 -46.13 15.70 -30.76
N GLN A 10 -47.30 15.08 -30.62
CA GLN A 10 -47.53 13.68 -30.26
C GLN A 10 -46.54 13.06 -29.26
N HIS A 11 -46.92 13.03 -27.97
CA HIS A 11 -46.34 12.08 -27.02
C HIS A 11 -46.70 10.66 -27.45
N THR A 12 -45.92 10.07 -28.35
CA THR A 12 -45.85 8.62 -28.48
C THR A 12 -45.49 8.10 -27.08
N PRO A 13 -46.27 7.20 -26.47
CA PRO A 13 -45.89 6.63 -25.19
C PRO A 13 -44.51 6.01 -25.36
N ILE A 14 -43.50 6.58 -24.71
CA ILE A 14 -42.16 5.99 -24.71
C ILE A 14 -42.32 4.65 -24.02
N ASP A 15 -42.09 3.56 -24.74
CA ASP A 15 -41.98 2.25 -24.11
C ASP A 15 -40.71 2.24 -23.27
N HIS A 16 -40.87 2.62 -22.00
CA HIS A 16 -39.81 2.65 -21.01
C HIS A 16 -39.10 1.30 -20.90
N SER A 17 -39.78 0.19 -21.21
CA SER A 17 -39.18 -1.15 -21.20
C SER A 17 -38.19 -1.33 -22.35
N SER A 18 -38.56 -0.96 -23.59
CA SER A 18 -37.65 -1.01 -24.74
C SER A 18 -36.42 -0.13 -24.53
N VAL A 19 -36.61 1.12 -24.07
CA VAL A 19 -35.51 2.05 -23.77
C VAL A 19 -34.60 1.50 -22.66
N ALA A 20 -35.16 0.90 -21.61
CA ALA A 20 -34.39 0.27 -20.55
C ALA A 20 -33.59 -0.95 -21.04
N HIS A 21 -34.15 -1.73 -21.97
CA HIS A 21 -33.49 -2.88 -22.56
C HIS A 21 -32.30 -2.47 -23.43
N GLU A 22 -32.48 -1.49 -24.32
CA GLU A 22 -31.41 -0.90 -25.12
C GLU A 22 -30.30 -0.32 -24.24
N ARG A 23 -30.67 0.42 -23.18
CA ARG A 23 -29.71 0.95 -22.21
C ARG A 23 -28.94 -0.16 -21.51
N THR A 24 -29.60 -1.26 -21.14
CA THR A 24 -28.95 -2.40 -20.49
C THR A 24 -27.95 -3.08 -21.43
N GLN A 25 -28.30 -3.26 -22.70
CA GLN A 25 -27.38 -3.81 -23.70
C GLN A 25 -26.13 -2.94 -23.87
N GLN A 26 -26.28 -1.61 -23.90
CA GLN A 26 -25.16 -0.67 -23.91
C GLN A 26 -24.28 -0.78 -22.66
N LEU A 27 -24.89 -0.92 -21.47
CA LEU A 27 -24.14 -1.09 -20.22
C LEU A 27 -23.37 -2.42 -20.19
N GLN A 28 -23.99 -3.49 -20.69
CA GLN A 28 -23.37 -4.80 -20.79
C GLN A 28 -22.19 -4.81 -21.77
N SER A 29 -22.26 -4.07 -22.88
CA SER A 29 -21.14 -3.99 -23.82
C SER A 29 -19.92 -3.29 -23.22
N TYR A 30 -20.12 -2.21 -22.44
CA TYR A 30 -19.04 -1.57 -21.68
C TYR A 30 -18.40 -2.49 -20.65
N ALA A 31 -19.21 -3.33 -19.98
CA ALA A 31 -18.70 -4.30 -19.02
C ALA A 31 -17.92 -5.43 -19.72
N GLN A 32 -18.38 -5.89 -20.88
CA GLN A 32 -17.80 -7.02 -21.60
C GLN A 32 -16.34 -6.77 -22.00
N GLU A 33 -16.02 -5.57 -22.48
CA GLU A 33 -14.64 -5.16 -22.81
C GLU A 33 -13.70 -5.35 -21.61
N TYR A 34 -14.11 -4.81 -20.45
CA TYR A 34 -13.32 -4.95 -19.24
C TYR A 34 -13.22 -6.41 -18.77
N LEU A 35 -14.30 -7.19 -18.83
CA LEU A 35 -14.30 -8.58 -18.39
C LEU A 35 -13.29 -9.44 -19.18
N LEU A 36 -13.15 -9.19 -20.49
CA LEU A 36 -12.18 -9.85 -21.35
C LEU A 36 -10.72 -9.49 -21.00
N THR A 37 -10.48 -8.27 -20.54
CA THR A 37 -9.15 -7.83 -20.09
C THR A 37 -8.86 -8.31 -18.67
N LYS A 38 -9.85 -8.25 -17.76
CA LYS A 38 -9.72 -8.62 -16.35
C LYS A 38 -9.23 -10.05 -16.15
N VAL A 39 -9.70 -11.01 -16.96
CA VAL A 39 -9.27 -12.42 -16.87
C VAL A 39 -7.78 -12.63 -17.16
N LYS A 40 -7.12 -11.66 -17.84
CA LYS A 40 -5.68 -11.70 -18.13
C LYS A 40 -4.84 -11.07 -17.02
N ILE A 41 -5.45 -10.32 -16.11
CA ILE A 41 -4.75 -9.62 -15.02
C ILE A 41 -4.60 -10.61 -13.86
N PRO A 42 -3.38 -11.00 -13.48
CA PRO A 42 -3.17 -11.96 -12.40
C PRO A 42 -3.50 -11.30 -11.05
N THR A 43 -4.35 -11.96 -10.25
CA THR A 43 -4.71 -11.55 -8.89
C THR A 43 -4.18 -12.56 -7.89
N GLY A 44 -4.11 -12.20 -6.60
CA GLY A 44 -3.61 -13.12 -5.58
C GLY A 44 -4.48 -14.37 -5.45
N PHE A 45 -5.77 -14.29 -5.83
CA PHE A 45 -6.67 -15.43 -5.91
C PHE A 45 -6.45 -16.29 -7.18
N THR A 46 -6.31 -15.68 -8.35
CA THR A 46 -6.15 -16.45 -9.61
C THR A 46 -4.76 -17.09 -9.72
N ALA A 47 -3.74 -16.46 -9.16
CA ALA A 47 -2.38 -16.97 -9.13
C ALA A 47 -2.06 -17.81 -7.87
N PHE A 48 -3.04 -18.11 -7.02
CA PHE A 48 -2.80 -18.70 -5.69
C PHE A 48 -2.01 -20.02 -5.76
N ALA A 49 -2.32 -20.90 -6.71
CA ALA A 49 -1.57 -22.15 -6.89
C ALA A 49 -0.08 -21.93 -7.23
N ARG A 50 0.26 -20.88 -7.98
CA ARG A 50 1.66 -20.50 -8.27
C ARG A 50 2.34 -19.95 -7.01
N ILE A 51 1.61 -19.13 -6.26
CA ILE A 51 2.09 -18.54 -5.00
C ILE A 51 2.40 -19.67 -3.99
N GLN A 52 1.53 -20.67 -3.85
CA GLN A 52 1.76 -21.81 -2.96
C GLN A 52 2.99 -22.64 -3.37
N ARG A 53 3.19 -22.93 -4.66
CA ARG A 53 4.44 -23.57 -5.13
C ARG A 53 5.69 -22.74 -4.81
N SER A 54 5.58 -21.41 -4.93
CA SER A 54 6.70 -20.51 -4.62
C SER A 54 7.00 -20.50 -3.13
N ARG A 55 5.96 -20.51 -2.28
CA ARG A 55 6.04 -20.67 -0.83
C ARG A 55 6.73 -21.96 -0.42
N GLU A 56 6.30 -23.12 -0.95
CA GLU A 56 6.89 -24.43 -0.66
C GLU A 56 8.39 -24.45 -0.97
N ARG A 57 8.77 -23.91 -2.14
CA ARG A 57 10.18 -23.80 -2.53
C ARG A 57 10.97 -22.87 -1.60
N ILE A 58 10.39 -21.75 -1.18
CA ILE A 58 11.05 -20.81 -0.25
C ILE A 58 11.25 -21.48 1.11
N LEU A 59 10.24 -22.17 1.63
CA LEU A 59 10.36 -22.94 2.88
C LEU A 59 11.45 -24.00 2.78
N HIS A 60 11.49 -24.75 1.69
CA HIS A 60 12.53 -25.76 1.46
C HIS A 60 13.95 -25.14 1.45
N ILE A 61 14.15 -24.04 0.71
CA ILE A 61 15.45 -23.36 0.61
C ILE A 61 15.90 -22.77 1.96
N LEU A 62 14.96 -22.24 2.74
CA LEU A 62 15.23 -21.65 4.05
C LEU A 62 15.25 -22.68 5.20
N GLY A 63 14.89 -23.94 4.94
CA GLY A 63 14.73 -24.96 5.98
C GLY A 63 13.61 -24.66 6.98
N GLY A 64 12.56 -23.94 6.54
CA GLY A 64 11.44 -23.55 7.38
C GLY A 64 10.28 -24.55 7.33
N SER A 65 9.45 -24.54 8.38
CA SER A 65 8.21 -25.30 8.51
C SER A 65 6.96 -24.47 8.21
N GLU A 66 5.79 -25.12 8.21
CA GLU A 66 4.48 -24.43 8.13
C GLU A 66 4.23 -23.49 9.33
N GLU A 67 4.73 -23.86 10.51
CA GLU A 67 4.67 -23.03 11.72
C GLU A 67 5.55 -21.78 11.56
N ASP A 68 6.76 -21.95 11.02
CA ASP A 68 7.65 -20.85 10.68
C ASP A 68 7.03 -19.89 9.67
N TRP A 69 6.38 -20.42 8.62
CA TRP A 69 5.68 -19.59 7.64
C TRP A 69 4.63 -18.70 8.28
N SER A 70 3.91 -19.23 9.27
CA SER A 70 2.84 -18.54 9.98
C SER A 70 3.37 -17.57 11.06
N ASN A 71 4.65 -17.66 11.41
CA ASN A 71 5.30 -16.81 12.39
C ASN A 71 5.87 -15.54 11.74
N TRP A 72 5.24 -14.39 12.01
CA TRP A 72 5.69 -13.11 11.47
C TRP A 72 7.12 -12.73 11.88
N LYS A 73 7.61 -13.20 13.03
CA LYS A 73 9.01 -12.94 13.46
C LYS A 73 9.99 -13.74 12.61
N TRP A 74 9.65 -14.97 12.24
CA TRP A 74 10.47 -15.79 11.33
C TRP A 74 10.55 -15.13 9.95
N GLN A 75 9.41 -14.67 9.43
CA GLN A 75 9.34 -13.92 8.18
C GLN A 75 10.20 -12.65 8.21
N MET A 76 10.12 -11.89 9.31
CA MET A 76 10.95 -10.70 9.51
C MET A 76 12.43 -11.04 9.60
N HIS A 77 12.82 -12.13 10.27
CA HIS A 77 14.21 -12.55 10.38
C HIS A 77 14.81 -12.92 9.02
N HIS A 78 14.02 -13.56 8.15
CA HIS A 78 14.47 -14.04 6.83
C HIS A 78 14.29 -13.04 5.69
N ARG A 79 14.01 -11.76 5.98
CA ARG A 79 13.73 -10.76 4.93
C ARG A 79 14.97 -10.30 4.14
N HIS A 80 16.17 -10.52 4.67
CA HIS A 80 17.42 -10.11 4.04
C HIS A 80 18.06 -11.28 3.28
N PHE A 81 17.67 -11.44 2.02
CA PHE A 81 18.17 -12.51 1.17
C PHE A 81 19.58 -12.21 0.65
N LYS A 82 20.44 -13.24 0.64
CA LYS A 82 21.69 -13.21 -0.14
C LYS A 82 21.38 -13.51 -1.61
N LEU A 83 22.25 -13.05 -2.52
CA LEU A 83 22.05 -13.21 -3.96
C LEU A 83 21.93 -14.69 -4.33
N GLU A 84 22.80 -15.53 -3.78
CA GLU A 84 22.87 -16.97 -4.02
C GLU A 84 21.60 -17.69 -3.54
N THR A 85 20.91 -17.13 -2.54
CA THR A 85 19.61 -17.65 -2.08
C THR A 85 18.50 -17.19 -3.01
N LEU A 86 18.54 -15.92 -3.43
CA LEU A 86 17.56 -15.36 -4.35
C LEU A 86 17.59 -16.04 -5.73
N GLU A 87 18.76 -16.39 -6.24
CA GLU A 87 18.94 -17.12 -7.51
C GLU A 87 18.34 -18.54 -7.50
N LYS A 88 18.25 -19.16 -6.32
CA LYS A 88 17.55 -20.45 -6.17
C LYS A 88 16.03 -20.29 -6.21
N ILE A 89 15.52 -19.08 -5.98
CA ILE A 89 14.09 -18.76 -5.89
C ILE A 89 13.60 -18.13 -7.21
N LEU A 90 14.39 -17.25 -7.82
CA LEU A 90 14.03 -16.45 -8.99
C LEU A 90 15.01 -16.70 -10.14
N ALA A 91 14.52 -16.69 -11.37
CA ALA A 91 15.39 -16.52 -12.53
C ALA A 91 15.83 -15.05 -12.59
N LEU A 92 17.05 -14.77 -12.12
CA LEU A 92 17.64 -13.43 -12.21
C LEU A 92 18.26 -13.21 -13.59
N THR A 93 18.10 -12.02 -14.14
CA THR A 93 18.85 -11.52 -15.29
C THR A 93 20.25 -11.09 -14.85
N ASP A 94 21.18 -10.99 -15.79
CA ASP A 94 22.55 -10.54 -15.48
C ASP A 94 22.56 -9.11 -14.93
N THR A 95 21.73 -8.24 -15.49
CA THR A 95 21.51 -6.88 -14.99
C THR A 95 21.06 -6.86 -13.53
N GLU A 96 20.17 -7.77 -13.12
CA GLU A 96 19.71 -7.83 -11.73
C GLU A 96 20.76 -8.38 -10.79
N ARG A 97 21.58 -9.35 -11.24
CA ARG A 97 22.73 -9.84 -10.44
C ARG A 97 23.69 -8.69 -10.14
N GLU A 98 24.09 -7.96 -11.18
CA GLU A 98 25.00 -6.82 -11.06
C GLU A 98 24.41 -5.71 -10.19
N THR A 99 23.15 -5.35 -10.43
CA THR A 99 22.48 -4.29 -9.69
C THR A 99 22.26 -4.65 -8.24
N PHE A 100 21.94 -5.92 -7.93
CA PHE A 100 21.78 -6.40 -6.56
C PHE A 100 23.10 -6.36 -5.79
N GLN A 101 24.23 -6.69 -6.44
CA GLN A 101 25.55 -6.57 -5.83
C GLN A 101 25.89 -5.11 -5.51
N ARG A 102 25.62 -4.19 -6.43
CA ARG A 102 25.76 -2.74 -6.18
C ARG A 102 24.85 -2.28 -5.05
N ALA A 103 23.60 -2.74 -5.04
CA ALA A 103 22.61 -2.36 -4.04
C ALA A 103 23.02 -2.72 -2.62
N LYS A 104 23.69 -3.86 -2.40
CA LYS A 104 24.17 -4.26 -1.06
C LYS A 104 25.16 -3.27 -0.45
N MET A 105 25.83 -2.45 -1.27
CA MET A 105 26.78 -1.45 -0.80
C MET A 105 26.10 -0.11 -0.46
N ASP A 106 24.92 0.15 -1.05
CA ASP A 106 24.30 1.48 -1.07
C ASP A 106 22.88 1.53 -0.48
N SER A 107 22.17 0.39 -0.36
CA SER A 107 20.76 0.34 0.06
C SER A 107 20.38 -0.97 0.74
N LEU A 108 19.38 -0.93 1.63
CA LEU A 108 18.80 -2.14 2.21
C LEU A 108 17.92 -2.85 1.17
N VAL A 109 18.21 -4.12 0.89
CA VAL A 109 17.24 -5.03 0.27
C VAL A 109 16.58 -5.86 1.37
N ALA A 110 15.26 -5.72 1.48
CA ALA A 110 14.43 -6.45 2.44
C ALA A 110 13.14 -6.87 1.75
N ILE A 111 12.82 -8.16 1.81
CA ILE A 111 11.61 -8.74 1.22
C ILE A 111 11.18 -9.88 2.14
N SER A 112 10.01 -9.84 2.76
CA SER A 112 9.53 -10.97 3.55
C SER A 112 9.43 -12.23 2.66
N PRO A 113 9.73 -13.44 3.19
CA PRO A 113 9.53 -14.68 2.45
C PRO A 113 8.10 -14.81 1.87
N TYR A 114 7.08 -14.36 2.60
CA TYR A 114 5.72 -14.25 2.12
C TYR A 114 5.60 -13.37 0.87
N PHE A 115 6.08 -12.13 0.90
CA PHE A 115 5.93 -11.22 -0.25
C PHE A 115 6.79 -11.68 -1.44
N LEU A 116 7.94 -12.31 -1.18
CA LEU A 116 8.77 -12.96 -2.19
C LEU A 116 8.02 -14.07 -2.94
N SER A 117 7.13 -14.82 -2.26
CA SER A 117 6.32 -15.87 -2.90
C SER A 117 5.32 -15.33 -3.93
N LEU A 118 5.00 -14.04 -3.89
CA LEU A 118 4.11 -13.41 -4.85
C LEU A 118 4.81 -13.13 -6.19
N ILE A 119 6.13 -13.07 -6.22
CA ILE A 119 6.90 -12.85 -7.46
C ILE A 119 6.72 -14.04 -8.40
N ASP A 120 6.38 -13.78 -9.66
CA ASP A 120 6.51 -14.80 -10.70
C ASP A 120 8.00 -15.03 -10.99
N PRO A 121 8.54 -16.23 -10.73
CA PRO A 121 9.97 -16.48 -10.82
C PRO A 121 10.55 -16.33 -12.23
N LYS A 122 9.71 -16.42 -13.27
CA LYS A 122 10.11 -16.44 -14.67
C LYS A 122 9.83 -15.13 -15.41
N ASP A 123 9.01 -14.26 -14.83
CA ASP A 123 8.62 -13.00 -15.45
C ASP A 123 9.50 -11.84 -14.93
N PRO A 124 10.41 -11.29 -15.76
CA PRO A 124 11.22 -10.13 -15.37
C PRO A 124 10.38 -8.86 -15.21
N ASN A 125 9.20 -8.79 -15.82
CA ASN A 125 8.27 -7.66 -15.72
C ASN A 125 7.23 -7.87 -14.60
N CYS A 126 7.43 -8.87 -13.74
CA CYS A 126 6.50 -9.15 -12.66
C CYS A 126 6.32 -7.89 -11.77
N PRO A 127 5.08 -7.40 -11.55
CA PRO A 127 4.85 -6.14 -10.85
C PRO A 127 5.29 -6.17 -9.38
N ILE A 128 5.37 -7.36 -8.76
CA ILE A 128 5.93 -7.49 -7.41
C ILE A 128 7.45 -7.36 -7.44
N ARG A 129 8.09 -7.97 -8.44
CA ARG A 129 9.54 -7.95 -8.63
C ARG A 129 10.06 -6.53 -8.78
N LEU A 130 9.39 -5.74 -9.62
CA LEU A 130 9.72 -4.33 -9.86
C LEU A 130 9.64 -3.50 -8.57
N GLN A 131 8.74 -3.82 -7.65
CA GLN A 131 8.59 -3.08 -6.40
C GLN A 131 9.71 -3.33 -5.38
N VAL A 132 10.49 -4.41 -5.52
CA VAL A 132 11.36 -4.91 -4.44
C VAL A 132 12.80 -5.26 -4.86
N LEU A 133 13.03 -5.61 -6.12
CA LEU A 133 14.38 -5.85 -6.62
C LEU A 133 15.02 -4.54 -7.10
N PRO A 134 16.30 -4.30 -6.79
CA PRO A 134 17.02 -3.12 -7.28
C PRO A 134 17.03 -3.03 -8.81
N HIS A 135 16.81 -1.83 -9.33
CA HIS A 135 16.89 -1.51 -10.77
C HIS A 135 18.11 -0.61 -11.08
N PRO A 136 18.76 -0.74 -12.27
CA PRO A 136 19.91 0.11 -12.63
C PRO A 136 19.63 1.61 -12.60
N ASP A 137 18.42 2.01 -12.98
CA ASP A 137 18.01 3.42 -13.03
C ASP A 137 17.91 4.07 -11.66
N GLU A 138 17.97 3.29 -10.58
CA GLU A 138 18.04 3.82 -9.23
C GLU A 138 19.39 4.48 -8.91
N TYR A 139 20.40 4.23 -9.73
CA TYR A 139 21.75 4.77 -9.57
C TYR A 139 22.11 5.79 -10.65
N LYS A 140 21.12 6.20 -11.45
CA LYS A 140 21.25 7.30 -12.39
C LYS A 140 20.73 8.55 -11.71
N ASP A 141 21.45 9.65 -11.85
CA ASP A 141 20.91 10.96 -11.48
C ASP A 141 19.83 11.34 -12.50
N LEU A 142 18.58 11.27 -12.06
CA LEU A 142 17.39 11.61 -12.83
C LEU A 142 16.68 12.84 -12.24
N GLY A 143 17.37 13.63 -11.39
CA GLY A 143 16.82 14.84 -10.78
C GLY A 143 15.76 14.59 -9.70
N GLY A 144 15.93 13.54 -8.90
CA GLY A 144 15.09 13.28 -7.74
C GLY A 144 15.53 14.09 -6.51
N ASP A 145 14.61 14.27 -5.56
CA ASP A 145 14.83 14.92 -4.27
C ASP A 145 14.88 13.85 -3.17
N LEU A 146 15.69 14.11 -2.15
CA LEU A 146 15.82 13.28 -0.96
C LEU A 146 14.62 13.47 -0.03
N ASP A 147 14.14 14.71 0.16
CA ASP A 147 12.92 15.04 0.93
C ASP A 147 11.85 15.64 0.00
N PRO A 148 11.28 14.85 -0.93
CA PRO A 148 10.32 15.35 -1.92
C PRO A 148 8.98 15.76 -1.31
N SER A 149 8.86 15.66 0.01
CA SER A 149 7.67 16.00 0.78
C SER A 149 7.88 17.20 1.70
N GLY A 150 9.11 17.71 1.82
CA GLY A 150 9.48 18.75 2.77
C GLY A 150 9.11 18.38 4.21
N GLU A 151 9.26 17.10 4.59
CA GLU A 151 8.95 16.64 5.94
C GLU A 151 9.84 17.30 6.99
N SER A 152 11.10 17.57 6.65
CA SER A 152 12.04 18.32 7.49
C SER A 152 11.54 19.74 7.80
N TYR A 153 11.02 20.46 6.81
CA TYR A 153 10.46 21.81 6.98
C TYR A 153 9.12 21.86 7.72
N SER A 154 8.49 20.70 7.92
CA SER A 154 7.16 20.56 8.54
C SER A 154 7.22 19.84 9.89
N SER A 155 8.40 19.77 10.52
CA SER A 155 8.65 19.05 11.78
C SER A 155 8.93 20.03 12.92
N PRO A 156 7.92 20.53 13.66
CA PRO A 156 8.13 21.50 14.72
C PRO A 156 8.86 20.90 15.94
N VAL A 157 8.82 19.58 16.10
CA VAL A 157 9.62 18.79 17.05
C VAL A 157 10.08 17.50 16.37
N PRO A 158 11.16 16.86 16.85
CA PRO A 158 11.53 15.52 16.40
C PRO A 158 10.39 14.51 16.54
N GLY A 159 10.31 13.56 15.62
CA GLY A 159 9.28 12.53 15.61
C GLY A 159 7.88 12.96 15.15
N TRP A 160 7.61 14.25 14.93
CA TRP A 160 6.29 14.76 14.53
C TRP A 160 6.36 15.60 13.26
N VAL A 161 5.57 15.27 12.25
CA VAL A 161 5.44 16.07 11.02
C VAL A 161 4.00 16.53 10.83
N GLN A 162 3.79 17.83 10.66
CA GLN A 162 2.48 18.45 10.50
C GLN A 162 2.43 19.37 9.29
N ARG A 163 1.63 18.97 8.30
CA ARG A 163 1.36 19.74 7.08
C ARG A 163 -0.07 20.26 6.99
N TYR A 164 -0.90 19.87 7.93
CA TYR A 164 -2.32 20.19 7.95
C TYR A 164 -2.72 20.82 9.29
N PRO A 165 -3.80 21.62 9.34
CA PRO A 165 -4.17 22.35 10.54
C PRO A 165 -4.53 21.47 11.75
N ASP A 166 -5.15 20.32 11.50
CA ASP A 166 -5.84 19.52 12.51
C ASP A 166 -5.27 18.09 12.67
N ARG A 167 -4.20 17.77 11.94
CA ARG A 167 -3.64 16.42 11.88
C ARG A 167 -2.17 16.40 11.50
N GLY A 168 -1.49 15.35 11.93
CA GLY A 168 -0.09 15.12 11.58
C GLY A 168 0.27 13.66 11.73
N ILE A 169 1.57 13.39 11.63
CA ILE A 169 2.11 12.04 11.67
C ILE A 169 3.16 11.92 12.77
N ILE A 170 3.14 10.80 13.50
CA ILE A 170 4.23 10.39 14.37
C ILE A 170 5.11 9.39 13.61
N LEU A 171 6.41 9.67 13.52
CA LEU A 171 7.40 8.71 13.05
C LEU A 171 7.74 7.78 14.23
N VAL A 172 7.21 6.56 14.20
CA VAL A 172 7.32 5.61 15.32
C VAL A 172 8.50 4.65 15.18
N ASN A 173 9.13 4.59 14.01
CA ASN A 173 10.32 3.81 13.72
C ASN A 173 11.01 4.29 12.45
N ASP A 174 12.27 3.88 12.31
CA ASP A 174 13.05 4.04 11.09
C ASP A 174 12.66 3.02 10.04
N ILE A 175 12.95 3.34 8.79
CA ILE A 175 12.50 2.57 7.64
C ILE A 175 13.18 1.19 7.51
N GLY A 176 14.29 0.96 8.23
CA GLY A 176 14.98 -0.35 8.29
C GLY A 176 14.16 -1.47 8.96
N VAL A 177 13.04 -1.15 9.63
CA VAL A 177 12.17 -2.14 10.26
C VAL A 177 11.06 -2.67 9.34
N CYS A 178 10.93 -2.17 8.12
CA CYS A 178 9.92 -2.63 7.18
C CYS A 178 10.14 -4.11 6.78
N ALA A 179 9.05 -4.86 6.60
CA ALA A 179 9.10 -6.22 6.05
C ALA A 179 9.55 -6.24 4.59
N VAL A 180 9.26 -5.16 3.85
CA VAL A 180 9.66 -4.96 2.46
C VAL A 180 10.24 -3.55 2.30
N ALA A 181 11.46 -3.45 1.77
CA ALA A 181 12.08 -2.20 1.35
C ALA A 181 11.60 -1.85 -0.07
N CYS A 182 10.54 -1.04 -0.16
CA CYS A 182 9.94 -0.66 -1.44
C CYS A 182 10.93 0.20 -2.24
N ARG A 183 11.22 -0.15 -3.50
CA ARG A 183 12.18 0.61 -4.33
C ARG A 183 11.72 2.03 -4.68
N PHE A 184 10.43 2.27 -4.58
CA PHE A 184 9.76 3.56 -4.78
C PHE A 184 9.47 4.33 -3.48
N CYS A 185 10.09 3.93 -2.35
CA CYS A 185 9.78 4.53 -1.05
C CYS A 185 10.19 6.01 -0.98
N GLN A 186 9.25 6.89 -0.60
CA GLN A 186 9.54 8.32 -0.46
C GLN A 186 10.55 8.66 0.66
N ARG A 187 10.76 7.74 1.61
CA ARG A 187 11.74 7.87 2.70
C ARG A 187 12.98 7.02 2.48
N ARG A 188 13.27 6.67 1.21
CA ARG A 188 14.44 5.87 0.83
C ARG A 188 15.76 6.48 1.31
N HIS A 189 15.87 7.80 1.42
CA HIS A 189 17.04 8.45 2.00
C HIS A 189 17.35 7.97 3.44
N ASN A 190 16.32 7.59 4.22
CA ASN A 190 16.48 6.99 5.56
C ASN A 190 17.02 5.55 5.53
N LEU A 191 17.11 4.90 4.36
CA LEU A 191 17.75 3.58 4.19
C LEU A 191 19.25 3.68 3.92
N SER A 192 19.75 4.85 3.51
CA SER A 192 21.15 5.03 3.14
C SER A 192 21.95 5.53 4.35
N PRO A 193 23.04 4.86 4.75
CA PRO A 193 23.92 5.36 5.81
C PRO A 193 24.70 6.62 5.40
N LYS A 194 24.58 7.08 4.15
CA LYS A 194 25.40 8.16 3.61
C LYS A 194 24.92 9.58 3.97
N GLU A 195 23.68 9.76 4.43
CA GLU A 195 23.10 11.12 4.54
C GLU A 195 22.18 11.30 5.77
N PRO A 196 22.76 11.45 6.98
CA PRO A 196 22.01 11.53 8.25
C PRO A 196 21.32 12.89 8.48
N GLU A 197 21.70 13.94 7.76
CA GLU A 197 21.26 15.32 7.97
C GLU A 197 19.84 15.62 7.42
N HIS A 198 19.26 14.69 6.67
CA HIS A 198 17.87 14.76 6.18
C HIS A 198 16.91 13.87 6.99
N HIS A 199 17.36 13.28 8.10
CA HIS A 199 16.56 12.35 8.89
C HIS A 199 15.79 13.09 9.99
N ASN A 200 14.46 13.16 9.88
CA ASN A 200 13.63 13.45 11.04
C ASN A 200 13.73 12.28 12.02
N SER A 201 14.45 12.48 13.12
CA SER A 201 14.69 11.44 14.11
C SER A 201 13.39 10.98 14.79
N VAL A 202 13.34 9.69 15.11
CA VAL A 202 12.23 9.09 15.87
C VAL A 202 12.31 9.56 17.33
N ASP A 203 11.38 10.42 17.73
CA ASP A 203 11.18 10.82 19.12
C ASP A 203 9.68 10.89 19.44
N ILE A 204 9.16 9.76 19.91
CA ILE A 204 7.73 9.62 20.18
C ILE A 204 7.31 10.44 21.41
N GLU A 205 8.20 10.64 22.38
CA GLU A 205 7.87 11.39 23.59
C GLU A 205 7.71 12.89 23.31
N SER A 206 8.63 13.46 22.53
CA SER A 206 8.52 14.84 22.04
C SER A 206 7.26 15.03 21.19
N ALA A 207 6.95 14.09 20.29
CA ALA A 207 5.72 14.13 19.49
C ALA A 207 4.46 14.10 20.38
N LEU A 208 4.40 13.21 21.37
CA LEU A 208 3.26 13.13 22.31
C LEU A 208 3.12 14.41 23.13
N ALA A 209 4.22 15.00 23.61
CA ALA A 209 4.21 16.26 24.33
C ALA A 209 3.68 17.41 23.46
N TYR A 210 4.11 17.49 22.20
CA TYR A 210 3.63 18.48 21.24
C TYR A 210 2.12 18.34 20.97
N ILE A 211 1.63 17.11 20.77
CA ILE A 211 0.20 16.85 20.54
C ILE A 211 -0.63 17.27 21.76
N ARG A 212 -0.18 16.96 22.98
CA ARG A 212 -0.85 17.40 24.22
C ARG A 212 -0.98 18.91 24.31
N ALA A 213 0.07 19.63 23.90
CA ALA A 213 0.11 21.09 23.95
C ALA A 213 -0.66 21.78 22.82
N THR A 214 -1.18 21.03 21.83
CA THR A 214 -1.79 21.59 20.61
C THR A 214 -3.22 21.10 20.42
N PRO A 215 -4.24 21.78 20.98
CA PRO A 215 -5.63 21.33 20.99
C PRO A 215 -6.30 21.17 19.62
N SER A 216 -5.74 21.77 18.55
CA SER A 216 -6.29 21.63 17.20
C SER A 216 -6.07 20.24 16.59
N ILE A 217 -5.16 19.44 17.14
CA ILE A 217 -4.78 18.13 16.58
C ILE A 217 -5.79 17.06 17.00
N ARG A 218 -6.67 16.66 16.08
CA ARG A 218 -7.68 15.62 16.33
C ARG A 218 -7.42 14.28 15.66
N ASP A 219 -6.57 14.25 14.62
CA ASP A 219 -6.22 13.04 13.87
C ASP A 219 -4.71 12.82 13.87
N VAL A 220 -4.29 11.66 14.39
CA VAL A 220 -2.89 11.26 14.52
C VAL A 220 -2.62 9.98 13.72
N LEU A 221 -1.73 10.07 12.73
CA LEU A 221 -1.26 8.92 11.96
C LEU A 221 0.07 8.40 12.50
N LEU A 222 0.12 7.15 12.95
CA LEU A 222 1.37 6.45 13.24
C LEU A 222 1.97 5.92 11.94
N THR A 223 3.22 6.31 11.65
CA THR A 223 3.96 5.93 10.43
C THR A 223 5.47 5.98 10.68
N GLY A 224 6.29 6.12 9.64
CA GLY A 224 7.75 6.05 9.71
C GLY A 224 8.22 5.12 8.61
N GLY A 225 8.75 3.97 9.01
CA GLY A 225 8.76 2.77 8.19
C GLY A 225 7.38 2.13 8.10
N ASP A 226 7.00 1.40 9.14
CA ASP A 226 5.73 0.68 9.21
C ASP A 226 5.21 0.61 10.65
N ALA A 227 3.99 1.11 10.91
CA ALA A 227 3.45 1.20 12.26
C ALA A 227 3.25 -0.17 12.93
N LEU A 228 2.89 -1.20 12.17
CA LEU A 228 2.65 -2.55 12.72
C LEU A 228 3.95 -3.37 12.83
N ALA A 229 5.09 -2.87 12.35
CA ALA A 229 6.38 -3.53 12.60
C ALA A 229 6.83 -3.42 14.07
N LEU A 230 6.25 -2.49 14.84
CA LEU A 230 6.49 -2.38 16.28
C LEU A 230 6.04 -3.63 17.04
N SER A 231 6.67 -3.87 18.18
CA SER A 231 6.18 -4.84 19.16
C SER A 231 4.80 -4.42 19.68
N ASN A 232 3.96 -5.39 20.06
CA ASN A 232 2.65 -5.11 20.63
C ASN A 232 2.77 -4.20 21.86
N THR A 233 3.78 -4.40 22.72
CA THR A 233 4.02 -3.59 23.92
C THR A 233 4.31 -2.12 23.59
N LYS A 234 5.18 -1.86 22.60
CA LYS A 234 5.50 -0.47 22.22
C LYS A 234 4.29 0.20 21.57
N LEU A 235 3.60 -0.49 20.66
CA LEU A 235 2.39 0.03 20.02
C LEU A 235 1.28 0.32 21.05
N GLU A 236 1.04 -0.58 21.99
CA GLU A 236 0.07 -0.40 23.08
C GLU A 236 0.41 0.82 23.94
N TRP A 237 1.69 1.02 24.28
CA TRP A 237 2.12 2.21 25.00
C TRP A 237 1.76 3.50 24.24
N ILE A 238 2.07 3.60 22.94
CA ILE A 238 1.74 4.79 22.13
C ILE A 238 0.23 5.02 22.10
N LEU A 239 -0.56 3.98 21.86
CA LEU A 239 -2.02 4.07 21.80
C LEU A 239 -2.60 4.52 23.14
N ARG A 240 -2.10 3.97 24.25
CA ARG A 240 -2.50 4.40 25.60
C ARG A 240 -2.20 5.88 25.82
N GLU A 241 -0.99 6.32 25.48
CA GLU A 241 -0.58 7.72 25.66
C GLU A 241 -1.40 8.68 24.78
N LEU A 242 -1.76 8.30 23.55
CA LEU A 242 -2.62 9.11 22.70
C LEU A 242 -4.06 9.17 23.22
N ARG A 243 -4.58 8.07 23.77
CA ARG A 243 -5.94 8.02 24.32
C ARG A 243 -6.10 8.77 25.64
N THR A 244 -5.02 9.19 26.31
CA THR A 244 -5.12 10.12 27.44
C THR A 244 -5.28 11.58 27.01
N ILE A 245 -5.16 11.88 25.72
CA ILE A 245 -5.26 13.24 25.17
C ILE A 245 -6.71 13.49 24.71
N PRO A 246 -7.51 14.34 25.39
CA PRO A 246 -8.95 14.42 25.14
C PRO A 246 -9.34 14.88 23.73
N HIS A 247 -8.53 15.74 23.11
CA HIS A 247 -8.78 16.26 21.76
C HIS A 247 -8.37 15.30 20.63
N VAL A 248 -7.71 14.17 20.92
CA VAL A 248 -7.33 13.17 19.91
C VAL A 248 -8.48 12.18 19.69
N GLU A 249 -9.21 12.38 18.59
CA GLU A 249 -10.38 11.59 18.23
C GLU A 249 -10.00 10.35 17.42
N ILE A 250 -9.16 10.54 16.40
CA ILE A 250 -8.86 9.54 15.39
C ILE A 250 -7.39 9.15 15.48
N ILE A 251 -7.13 7.83 15.53
CA ILE A 251 -5.80 7.28 15.36
C ILE A 251 -5.79 6.46 14.08
N ARG A 252 -4.75 6.63 13.26
CA ARG A 252 -4.56 5.88 12.03
C ARG A 252 -3.22 5.16 12.07
N LEU A 253 -3.15 3.92 11.61
CA LEU A 253 -1.93 3.13 11.52
C LEU A 253 -1.57 2.97 10.05
N ALA A 254 -0.55 3.68 9.58
CA ALA A 254 0.02 3.45 8.26
C ALA A 254 0.91 2.20 8.31
N SER A 255 0.44 1.13 7.66
CA SER A 255 1.15 -0.14 7.64
C SER A 255 0.89 -0.89 6.35
N ARG A 256 1.97 -1.31 5.71
CA ARG A 256 1.92 -2.20 4.55
C ARG A 256 1.89 -3.67 4.96
N LEU A 257 2.15 -4.00 6.23
CA LEU A 257 2.18 -5.39 6.71
C LEU A 257 0.90 -6.20 6.46
N PRO A 258 -0.33 -5.67 6.51
CA PRO A 258 -1.50 -6.46 6.10
C PRO A 258 -1.37 -7.03 4.68
N ILE A 259 -0.58 -6.38 3.80
CA ILE A 259 -0.33 -6.79 2.42
C ILE A 259 0.99 -7.55 2.29
N THR A 260 2.07 -7.08 2.92
CA THR A 260 3.42 -7.63 2.74
C THR A 260 3.83 -8.67 3.78
N LEU A 261 3.10 -8.79 4.87
CA LEU A 261 3.33 -9.72 5.97
C LEU A 261 2.03 -9.97 6.76
N PRO A 262 0.99 -10.56 6.13
CA PRO A 262 -0.32 -10.74 6.76
C PRO A 262 -0.24 -11.55 8.07
N GLN A 263 0.80 -12.36 8.26
CA GLN A 263 1.10 -13.09 9.49
C GLN A 263 1.27 -12.17 10.72
N ARG A 264 1.61 -10.89 10.53
CA ARG A 264 1.71 -9.92 11.64
C ARG A 264 0.36 -9.65 12.31
N ILE A 265 -0.73 -9.89 11.58
CA ILE A 265 -2.09 -9.71 12.04
C ILE A 265 -2.50 -10.94 12.85
N THR A 266 -2.06 -10.97 14.10
CA THR A 266 -2.35 -12.05 15.04
C THR A 266 -3.57 -11.72 15.89
N PRO A 267 -4.24 -12.72 16.49
CA PRO A 267 -5.34 -12.49 17.42
C PRO A 267 -4.96 -11.54 18.56
N GLU A 268 -3.73 -11.64 19.09
CA GLU A 268 -3.23 -10.80 20.18
C GLU A 268 -3.05 -9.35 19.75
N LEU A 269 -2.56 -9.10 18.53
CA LEU A 269 -2.50 -7.74 17.97
C LEU A 269 -3.90 -7.16 17.84
N CYS A 270 -4.81 -7.92 17.21
CA CYS A 270 -6.18 -7.48 16.95
C CYS A 270 -6.91 -7.15 18.25
N ALA A 271 -6.83 -8.02 19.27
CA ALA A 271 -7.44 -7.79 20.57
C ALA A 271 -6.86 -6.55 21.28
N MET A 272 -5.54 -6.35 21.22
CA MET A 272 -4.90 -5.15 21.76
C MET A 272 -5.39 -3.89 21.05
N LEU A 273 -5.44 -3.88 19.71
CA LEU A 273 -5.95 -2.73 18.95
C LEU A 273 -7.42 -2.45 19.27
N GLY A 274 -8.26 -3.49 19.37
CA GLY A 274 -9.68 -3.38 19.72
C GLY A 274 -9.92 -2.70 21.07
N LYS A 275 -9.06 -2.96 22.07
CA LYS A 275 -9.08 -2.31 23.39
C LYS A 275 -8.93 -0.78 23.31
N TYR A 276 -8.21 -0.25 22.31
CA TYR A 276 -7.98 1.20 22.12
C TYR A 276 -8.79 1.81 20.97
N GLY A 277 -9.63 1.01 20.31
CA GLY A 277 -10.52 1.41 19.23
C GLY A 277 -11.98 1.54 19.68
N LEU A 278 -12.89 1.47 18.70
CA LEU A 278 -14.33 1.56 18.95
C LEU A 278 -14.86 0.51 19.95
N PRO A 279 -14.46 -0.79 19.89
CA PRO A 279 -14.97 -1.78 20.85
C PRO A 279 -14.56 -1.50 22.29
N GLY A 280 -13.40 -0.88 22.51
CA GLY A 280 -12.91 -0.49 23.83
C GLY A 280 -13.54 0.78 24.39
N GLY A 281 -14.50 1.39 23.69
CA GLY A 281 -15.15 2.65 24.13
C GLY A 281 -14.32 3.90 23.83
N HIS A 282 -13.32 3.81 22.94
CA HIS A 282 -12.53 4.93 22.47
C HIS A 282 -12.93 5.35 21.04
N GLY A 283 -12.22 6.32 20.46
CA GLY A 283 -12.39 6.72 19.07
C GLY A 283 -11.92 5.66 18.05
N ALA A 284 -12.15 5.91 16.77
CA ALA A 284 -11.78 4.97 15.70
C ALA A 284 -10.26 4.75 15.62
N ILE A 285 -9.86 3.51 15.32
CA ILE A 285 -8.53 3.18 14.80
C ILE A 285 -8.69 2.74 13.35
N TRP A 286 -8.04 3.45 12.44
CA TRP A 286 -8.04 3.09 11.02
C TRP A 286 -6.74 2.40 10.63
N ILE A 287 -6.83 1.41 9.74
CA ILE A 287 -5.66 0.81 9.11
C ILE A 287 -5.51 1.41 7.72
N VAL A 288 -4.39 2.10 7.49
CA VAL A 288 -4.04 2.68 6.20
C VAL A 288 -3.01 1.76 5.55
N THR A 289 -3.48 0.93 4.63
CA THR A 289 -2.67 -0.05 3.92
C THR A 289 -2.11 0.50 2.60
N HIS A 290 -1.23 -0.28 1.97
CA HIS A 290 -0.54 0.09 0.75
C HIS A 290 -0.38 -1.11 -0.19
N CYS A 291 -1.26 -1.18 -1.17
CA CYS A 291 -1.37 -2.23 -2.17
C CYS A 291 -1.29 -1.60 -3.57
N ASN A 292 -0.41 -2.10 -4.44
CA ASN A 292 -0.19 -1.48 -5.77
C ASN A 292 -0.60 -2.36 -6.94
N HIS A 293 -0.76 -3.67 -6.76
CA HIS A 293 -1.15 -4.57 -7.84
C HIS A 293 -2.15 -5.64 -7.36
N PRO A 294 -3.13 -6.10 -8.18
CA PRO A 294 -4.12 -7.11 -7.77
C PRO A 294 -3.53 -8.42 -7.24
N ILE A 295 -2.33 -8.77 -7.69
CA ILE A 295 -1.58 -9.96 -7.25
C ILE A 295 -1.22 -9.92 -5.75
N GLU A 296 -1.17 -8.72 -5.15
CA GLU A 296 -0.92 -8.51 -3.73
C GLU A 296 -2.14 -8.85 -2.85
N VAL A 297 -3.35 -8.92 -3.44
CA VAL A 297 -4.59 -9.26 -2.71
C VAL A 297 -4.79 -10.77 -2.72
N THR A 298 -4.28 -11.43 -1.69
CA THR A 298 -4.29 -12.90 -1.54
C THR A 298 -5.33 -13.39 -0.53
N PRO A 299 -5.58 -14.71 -0.44
CA PRO A 299 -6.35 -15.29 0.65
C PRO A 299 -5.80 -14.98 2.05
N GLU A 300 -4.48 -14.92 2.22
CA GLU A 300 -3.84 -14.56 3.49
C GLU A 300 -4.10 -13.09 3.87
N VAL A 301 -4.08 -12.18 2.89
CA VAL A 301 -4.49 -10.78 3.08
C VAL A 301 -5.97 -10.71 3.48
N ALA A 302 -6.84 -11.46 2.79
CA ALA A 302 -8.27 -11.49 3.11
C ALA A 302 -8.53 -11.93 4.57
N LYS A 303 -7.79 -12.93 5.06
CA LYS A 303 -7.86 -13.39 6.46
C LYS A 303 -7.41 -12.29 7.43
N ALA A 304 -6.28 -11.63 7.15
CA ALA A 304 -5.77 -10.53 7.95
C ALA A 304 -6.77 -9.36 8.02
N CYS A 305 -7.35 -8.98 6.89
CA CYS A 305 -8.36 -7.92 6.81
C CYS A 305 -9.61 -8.28 7.62
N LEU A 306 -10.10 -9.52 7.52
CA LEU A 306 -11.24 -9.99 8.30
C LEU A 306 -10.98 -9.88 9.82
N GLN A 307 -9.78 -10.27 10.28
CA GLN A 307 -9.42 -10.18 11.69
C GLN A 307 -9.39 -8.73 12.20
N LEU A 308 -8.83 -7.80 11.43
CA LEU A 308 -8.82 -6.37 11.78
C LEU A 308 -10.24 -5.78 11.80
N MET A 309 -11.04 -6.04 10.76
CA MET A 309 -12.41 -5.54 10.68
C MET A 309 -13.31 -6.13 11.78
N SER A 310 -13.08 -7.38 12.19
CA SER A 310 -13.82 -8.01 13.30
C SER A 310 -13.63 -7.30 14.65
N GLN A 311 -12.57 -6.49 14.77
CA GLN A 311 -12.28 -5.63 15.93
C GLN A 311 -12.71 -4.17 15.69
N GLY A 312 -13.53 -3.92 14.67
CA GLY A 312 -14.08 -2.60 14.38
C GLY A 312 -13.09 -1.62 13.76
N MET A 313 -11.98 -2.10 13.17
CA MET A 313 -11.04 -1.26 12.44
C MET A 313 -11.41 -1.18 10.95
N PRO A 314 -11.80 0.00 10.43
CA PRO A 314 -11.94 0.19 9.00
C PRO A 314 -10.56 0.18 8.31
N ILE A 315 -10.52 -0.35 7.09
CA ILE A 315 -9.28 -0.49 6.32
C ILE A 315 -9.39 0.30 5.02
N ILE A 316 -8.42 1.16 4.78
CA ILE A 316 -8.32 1.98 3.57
C ILE A 316 -6.98 1.77 2.88
N ASN A 317 -6.94 1.85 1.55
CA ASN A 317 -5.73 1.64 0.76
C ASN A 317 -5.22 2.91 0.10
N GLN A 318 -3.91 3.11 0.20
CA GLN A 318 -3.16 4.11 -0.55
C GLN A 318 -2.30 3.39 -1.60
N SER A 319 -2.64 3.54 -2.87
CA SER A 319 -1.79 3.09 -3.98
C SER A 319 -0.90 4.24 -4.43
N VAL A 320 0.27 3.91 -4.96
CA VAL A 320 1.09 4.84 -5.75
C VAL A 320 0.99 4.44 -7.20
N LEU A 321 0.81 5.41 -8.08
CA LEU A 321 0.83 5.22 -9.53
C LEU A 321 2.28 5.03 -9.98
N LEU A 322 2.62 3.80 -10.37
CA LEU A 322 3.97 3.35 -10.67
C LEU A 322 4.04 2.84 -12.11
N ALA A 323 4.96 3.41 -12.89
CA ALA A 323 5.21 3.02 -14.27
C ALA A 323 5.56 1.54 -14.39
N GLY A 324 4.92 0.84 -15.33
CA GLY A 324 5.13 -0.60 -15.57
C GLY A 324 4.54 -1.53 -14.49
N ILE A 325 3.82 -1.01 -13.50
CA ILE A 325 3.19 -1.81 -12.43
C ILE A 325 1.68 -1.67 -12.46
N ASN A 326 1.17 -0.45 -12.33
CA ASN A 326 -0.28 -0.20 -12.20
C ASN A 326 -0.75 1.06 -12.96
N ASP A 327 0.05 1.48 -13.93
CA ASP A 327 -0.19 2.62 -14.81
C ASP A 327 -1.14 2.32 -15.99
N GLN A 328 -1.89 1.22 -15.91
CA GLN A 328 -2.96 0.87 -16.85
C GLN A 328 -4.33 0.94 -16.16
N PRO A 329 -5.35 1.57 -16.78
CA PRO A 329 -6.68 1.73 -16.19
C PRO A 329 -7.34 0.43 -15.74
N GLU A 330 -7.19 -0.64 -16.52
CA GLU A 330 -7.79 -1.95 -16.24
C GLU A 330 -7.14 -2.62 -15.03
N ILE A 331 -5.83 -2.44 -14.85
CA ILE A 331 -5.09 -2.93 -13.67
C ILE A 331 -5.55 -2.19 -12.42
N MET A 332 -5.63 -0.85 -12.47
CA MET A 332 -6.10 -0.05 -11.33
C MET A 332 -7.56 -0.39 -10.97
N MET A 333 -8.42 -0.54 -11.96
CA MET A 333 -9.81 -0.94 -11.72
C MET A 333 -9.91 -2.36 -11.13
N CYS A 334 -9.11 -3.30 -11.63
CA CYS A 334 -9.01 -4.65 -11.09
C CYS A 334 -8.52 -4.63 -9.63
N LEU A 335 -7.48 -3.85 -9.33
CA LEU A 335 -6.92 -3.70 -7.98
C LEU A 335 -7.99 -3.22 -7.02
N ASN A 336 -8.70 -2.15 -7.39
CA ASN A 336 -9.70 -1.57 -6.50
C ASN A 336 -10.91 -2.48 -6.30
N GLN A 337 -11.29 -3.29 -7.30
CA GLN A 337 -12.31 -4.31 -7.13
C GLN A 337 -11.84 -5.47 -6.23
N GLU A 338 -10.59 -5.94 -6.35
CA GLU A 338 -10.05 -6.97 -5.46
C GLU A 338 -9.86 -6.44 -4.03
N LEU A 339 -9.49 -5.18 -3.84
CA LEU A 339 -9.44 -4.53 -2.52
C LEU A 339 -10.82 -4.55 -1.85
N LEU A 340 -11.86 -4.13 -2.57
CA LEU A 340 -13.23 -4.14 -2.06
C LEU A 340 -13.71 -5.56 -1.74
N ARG A 341 -13.32 -6.55 -2.56
CA ARG A 341 -13.65 -7.96 -2.33
C ARG A 341 -13.15 -8.47 -0.97
N VAL A 342 -12.07 -7.91 -0.44
CA VAL A 342 -11.52 -8.26 0.88
C VAL A 342 -11.82 -7.21 1.97
N GLY A 343 -12.73 -6.28 1.69
CA GLY A 343 -13.18 -5.26 2.65
C GLY A 343 -12.25 -4.05 2.82
N ILE A 344 -11.31 -3.84 1.89
CA ILE A 344 -10.44 -2.66 1.88
C ILE A 344 -11.04 -1.61 0.95
N LYS A 345 -11.26 -0.39 1.46
CA LYS A 345 -11.71 0.74 0.65
C LYS A 345 -10.53 1.42 -0.06
N PRO A 346 -10.51 1.52 -1.40
CA PRO A 346 -9.58 2.40 -2.12
C PRO A 346 -9.74 3.84 -1.64
N TYR A 347 -8.64 4.50 -1.27
CA TYR A 347 -8.67 5.83 -0.63
C TYR A 347 -7.80 6.89 -1.31
N TYR A 348 -6.59 6.55 -1.74
CA TYR A 348 -5.78 7.45 -2.55
C TYR A 348 -5.08 6.68 -3.67
N LEU A 349 -5.03 7.32 -4.84
CA LEU A 349 -4.03 7.06 -5.87
C LEU A 349 -3.01 8.20 -5.87
N PHE A 350 -1.88 8.00 -5.21
CA PHE A 350 -0.80 8.97 -5.19
C PHE A 350 -0.05 9.01 -6.51
N HIS A 351 0.17 10.20 -7.04
CA HIS A 351 1.16 10.39 -8.08
C HIS A 351 2.57 10.19 -7.49
N GLY A 352 3.43 9.44 -8.19
CA GLY A 352 4.80 9.18 -7.75
C GLY A 352 5.58 10.48 -7.53
N LYS A 353 6.10 10.70 -6.32
CA LYS A 353 6.92 11.87 -5.98
C LYS A 353 8.27 11.82 -6.71
N SER A 354 8.94 12.97 -6.82
CA SER A 354 10.26 13.06 -7.44
C SER A 354 11.31 12.58 -6.44
N VAL A 355 11.38 11.28 -6.20
CA VAL A 355 12.27 10.68 -5.19
C VAL A 355 13.58 10.30 -5.88
N ASP A 356 14.71 10.65 -5.28
CA ASP A 356 16.03 10.19 -5.73
C ASP A 356 16.09 8.66 -5.82
N GLY A 357 16.65 8.17 -6.93
CA GLY A 357 16.72 6.74 -7.23
C GLY A 357 15.37 6.05 -7.49
N ALA A 358 14.25 6.76 -7.60
CA ALA A 358 12.94 6.17 -7.94
C ALA A 358 12.20 6.90 -9.07
N MET A 359 12.86 7.83 -9.76
CA MET A 359 12.29 8.61 -10.86
C MET A 359 11.78 7.75 -12.03
N HIS A 360 12.37 6.57 -12.26
CA HIS A 360 11.94 5.64 -13.31
C HIS A 360 10.53 5.04 -13.06
N PHE A 361 10.00 5.12 -11.83
CA PHE A 361 8.61 4.77 -11.55
C PHE A 361 7.60 5.88 -11.86
N ARG A 362 8.05 7.10 -12.15
CA ARG A 362 7.14 8.22 -12.36
C ARG A 362 6.37 8.06 -13.68
N THR A 363 5.11 8.44 -13.61
CA THR A 363 4.19 8.52 -14.75
C THR A 363 3.92 9.98 -15.10
N SER A 364 3.17 10.22 -16.18
CA SER A 364 2.62 11.55 -16.46
C SER A 364 1.37 11.80 -15.60
N LEU A 365 1.07 13.06 -15.29
CA LEU A 365 -0.22 13.42 -14.66
C LEU A 365 -1.41 12.97 -15.52
N LYS A 366 -1.26 13.02 -16.85
CA LYS A 366 -2.27 12.54 -17.79
C LYS A 366 -2.62 11.08 -17.55
N ALA A 367 -1.63 10.21 -17.30
CA ALA A 367 -1.89 8.80 -17.02
C ALA A 367 -2.82 8.61 -15.80
N GLY A 368 -2.58 9.36 -14.71
CA GLY A 368 -3.46 9.33 -13.55
C GLY A 368 -4.88 9.83 -13.84
N LEU A 369 -5.02 10.92 -14.61
CA LEU A 369 -6.32 11.46 -15.01
C LEU A 369 -7.08 10.49 -15.92
N ASP A 370 -6.40 9.88 -16.88
CA ASP A 370 -6.99 8.89 -17.79
C ASP A 370 -7.51 7.67 -17.01
N ILE A 371 -6.77 7.20 -15.99
CA ILE A 371 -7.20 6.11 -15.11
C ILE A 371 -8.47 6.49 -14.35
N MET A 372 -8.50 7.66 -13.71
CA MET A 372 -9.69 8.12 -12.95
C MET A 372 -10.91 8.30 -13.86
N GLN A 373 -10.72 8.85 -15.07
CA GLN A 373 -11.77 9.00 -16.07
C GLN A 373 -12.28 7.65 -16.57
N TYR A 374 -11.39 6.69 -16.83
CA TYR A 374 -11.76 5.35 -17.27
C TYR A 374 -12.63 4.65 -16.23
N MET A 375 -12.23 4.70 -14.95
CA MET A 375 -12.95 4.03 -13.86
C MET A 375 -14.32 4.65 -13.57
N SER A 376 -14.45 5.97 -13.70
CA SER A 376 -15.72 6.67 -13.46
C SER A 376 -16.84 6.13 -14.34
N GLY A 377 -17.94 5.69 -13.71
CA GLY A 377 -19.10 5.10 -14.39
C GLY A 377 -18.91 3.64 -14.87
N ARG A 378 -17.68 3.09 -14.87
CA ARG A 378 -17.41 1.68 -15.19
C ARG A 378 -17.32 0.78 -13.95
N THR A 379 -17.05 1.36 -12.78
CA THR A 379 -17.07 0.66 -11.50
C THR A 379 -17.87 1.45 -10.46
N SER A 380 -18.13 0.82 -9.32
CA SER A 380 -18.84 1.47 -8.20
C SER A 380 -18.05 2.67 -7.67
N GLY A 381 -18.76 3.68 -7.16
CA GLY A 381 -18.11 4.86 -6.55
C GLY A 381 -17.22 4.50 -5.35
N ILE A 382 -17.53 3.43 -4.64
CA ILE A 382 -16.68 2.91 -3.56
C ILE A 382 -15.37 2.28 -4.08
N ALA A 383 -15.26 1.96 -5.37
CA ALA A 383 -14.01 1.50 -5.98
C ALA A 383 -13.14 2.65 -6.51
N LEU A 384 -13.63 3.89 -6.47
CA LEU A 384 -12.85 5.06 -6.84
C LEU A 384 -11.96 5.48 -5.64
N PRO A 385 -10.64 5.63 -5.85
CA PRO A 385 -9.69 6.11 -4.84
C PRO A 385 -9.56 7.64 -4.86
#